data_AF-A0A7S2ACC8-F1
#
_entry.id   AF-A0A7S2ACC8-F1
#
_cell.length_a   1.000
_cell.length_b   1.000
_cell.length_c   1.000
_cell.angle_alpha   90.00
_cell.angle_beta   90.00
_cell.angle_gamma   90.00
#
_symmetry.space_group_name_H-M   'P 1'
#
loop_
_entity.id
_entity.type
_entity.pdbx_description
1 polymer ?
#
loop_
_entity_poly.entity_id
_entity_poly.type
_entity_poly.pdbx_seq_one_letter_code
_entity_poly.pdbx_strand_id
1 'polypeptide(L)'
;RGAVKDKANDLVRRCLEQGGQTRQAMQTCVANAKTEIGQDIETYMGSGGTAAQKTRRKTQMEKEAAREVIGEVFTRCLESQGRDQCKQALADRKAAAGIDSEDTDGILRRHFAKTLR
;
A
#
# COMPACT_ATOMS: atom_id res chain seq x y z
N ARG A 1 5.16 17.47 -1.07
CA ARG A 1 5.70 16.12 -0.78
C ARG A 1 4.86 15.34 0.23
N GLY A 2 4.37 15.95 1.33
CA GLY A 2 3.49 15.27 2.31
C GLY A 2 2.12 14.87 1.75
N ALA A 3 1.33 15.82 1.22
CA ALA A 3 -0.08 15.61 0.87
C ALA A 3 -0.39 14.43 -0.08
N VAL A 4 0.39 14.26 -1.17
CA VAL A 4 0.19 13.13 -2.11
C VAL A 4 0.53 11.79 -1.46
N LYS A 5 1.56 11.77 -0.62
CA LYS A 5 1.97 10.60 0.15
C LYS A 5 0.92 10.24 1.20
N ASP A 6 0.42 11.22 1.94
CA ASP A 6 -0.59 11.03 2.98
C ASP A 6 -1.92 10.53 2.38
N LYS A 7 -2.34 11.10 1.24
CA LYS A 7 -3.53 10.63 0.53
C LYS A 7 -3.36 9.23 -0.06
N ALA A 8 -2.18 8.93 -0.62
CA ALA A 8 -1.87 7.58 -1.09
C ALA A 8 -1.92 6.56 0.06
N ASN A 9 -1.38 6.94 1.22
CA ASN A 9 -1.43 6.11 2.41
C ASN A 9 -2.88 5.89 2.90
N ASP A 10 -3.70 6.93 2.92
CA ASP A 10 -5.08 6.83 3.39
C ASP A 10 -5.96 5.97 2.47
N LEU A 11 -5.81 6.12 1.15
CA LEU A 11 -6.56 5.33 0.16
C LEU A 11 -6.21 3.84 0.24
N VAL A 12 -4.91 3.51 0.29
CA VAL A 12 -4.49 2.11 0.42
C VAL A 12 -4.92 1.55 1.78
N ARG A 13 -4.90 2.36 2.85
CA ARG A 13 -5.35 1.92 4.19
C ARG A 13 -6.83 1.57 4.15
N ARG A 14 -7.67 2.44 3.60
CA ARG A 14 -9.10 2.17 3.44
C ARG A 14 -9.33 0.91 2.62
N CYS A 15 -8.55 0.65 1.58
CA CYS A 15 -8.69 -0.60 0.82
C CYS A 15 -8.28 -1.85 1.60
N LEU A 16 -7.22 -1.76 2.40
CA LEU A 16 -6.78 -2.88 3.23
C LEU A 16 -7.69 -3.09 4.45
N GLU A 17 -8.31 -2.06 5.00
CA GLU A 17 -9.21 -2.15 6.16
C GLU A 17 -10.67 -2.39 5.77
N GLN A 18 -11.14 -1.80 4.67
CA GLN A 18 -12.56 -1.68 4.30
C GLN A 18 -12.88 -2.14 2.85
N GLY A 19 -11.88 -2.48 2.02
CA GLY A 19 -12.04 -2.76 0.58
C GLY A 19 -12.82 -4.03 0.21
N GLY A 20 -13.56 -4.61 1.15
CA GLY A 20 -14.39 -5.80 0.98
C GLY A 20 -13.73 -7.09 1.49
N GLN A 21 -14.54 -8.11 1.76
CA GLN A 21 -14.04 -9.40 2.24
C GLN A 21 -13.49 -10.30 1.12
N THR A 22 -13.69 -9.93 -0.14
CA THR A 22 -13.29 -10.72 -1.30
C THR A 22 -12.06 -10.13 -1.98
N ARG A 23 -11.22 -11.01 -2.55
CA ARG A 23 -10.03 -10.63 -3.32
C ARG A 23 -10.35 -9.62 -4.43
N GLN A 24 -11.50 -9.79 -5.08
CA GLN A 24 -11.93 -9.00 -6.22
C GLN A 24 -12.38 -7.59 -5.82
N ALA A 25 -13.13 -7.43 -4.72
CA ALA A 25 -13.48 -6.12 -4.18
C ALA A 25 -12.23 -5.32 -3.79
N MET A 26 -11.23 -6.02 -3.23
CA MET A 26 -9.99 -5.41 -2.80
C MET A 26 -9.08 -5.03 -3.96
N GLN A 27 -9.02 -5.85 -5.00
CA GLN A 27 -8.37 -5.51 -6.28
C GLN A 27 -8.97 -4.24 -6.88
N THR A 28 -10.31 -4.14 -6.93
CA THR A 28 -11.00 -2.94 -7.42
C THR A 28 -10.69 -1.72 -6.58
N CYS A 29 -10.73 -1.85 -5.25
CA CYS A 29 -10.40 -0.74 -4.35
C CYS A 29 -8.97 -0.24 -4.59
N VAL A 30 -7.99 -1.15 -4.64
CA VAL A 30 -6.58 -0.79 -4.86
C VAL A 30 -6.37 -0.21 -6.26
N ALA A 31 -7.07 -0.71 -7.28
CA ALA A 31 -7.01 -0.16 -8.64
C ALA A 31 -7.56 1.28 -8.69
N ASN A 32 -8.67 1.56 -7.99
CA ASN A 32 -9.23 2.90 -7.89
C ASN A 32 -8.28 3.84 -7.13
N ALA A 33 -7.72 3.39 -6.01
CA ALA A 33 -6.71 4.12 -5.25
C ALA A 33 -5.49 4.47 -6.12
N LYS A 34 -4.94 3.51 -6.86
CA LYS A 34 -3.81 3.75 -7.79
C LYS A 34 -4.17 4.75 -8.89
N THR A 35 -5.42 4.74 -9.36
CA THR A 35 -5.89 5.70 -10.37
C THR A 35 -5.94 7.12 -9.80
N GLU A 36 -6.53 7.31 -8.62
CA GLU A 36 -6.58 8.60 -7.93
C GLU A 36 -5.19 9.14 -7.59
N ILE A 37 -4.33 8.28 -7.02
CA ILE A 37 -2.94 8.62 -6.71
C ILE A 37 -2.18 8.99 -7.98
N GLY A 38 -2.44 8.27 -9.08
CA GLY A 38 -1.85 8.53 -10.39
C GLY A 38 -2.18 9.92 -10.93
N GLN A 39 -3.44 10.35 -10.82
CA GLN A 39 -3.89 11.67 -11.26
C GLN A 39 -3.24 12.79 -10.44
N ASP A 40 -3.14 12.61 -9.12
CA ASP A 40 -2.47 13.58 -8.25
C ASP A 40 -0.97 13.63 -8.49
N ILE A 41 -0.33 12.49 -8.78
CA ILE A 41 1.08 12.41 -9.15
C ILE A 41 1.34 13.10 -10.49
N GLU A 42 0.49 12.89 -11.49
CA GLU A 42 0.60 13.56 -12.79
C GLU A 42 0.47 15.08 -12.63
N THR A 43 -0.49 15.53 -11.83
CA THR A 43 -0.66 16.94 -11.47
C THR A 43 0.57 17.49 -10.75
N TYR A 44 1.17 16.71 -9.84
CA TYR A 44 2.35 17.11 -9.05
C TYR A 44 3.65 17.14 -9.85
N MET A 45 3.82 16.25 -10.82
CA MET A 45 5.03 16.19 -11.66
C MET A 45 5.04 17.26 -12.75
N GLY A 46 3.90 17.87 -13.06
CA GLY A 46 3.76 18.86 -14.12
C GLY A 46 4.10 18.31 -15.51
N SER A 47 4.38 19.22 -16.45
CA SER A 47 4.63 18.87 -17.86
C SER A 47 6.00 18.24 -18.11
N GLY A 48 6.97 18.37 -17.19
CA GLY A 48 8.36 17.97 -17.41
C GLY A 48 8.64 16.46 -17.33
N GLY A 49 9.61 15.99 -18.12
CA GLY A 49 10.05 14.59 -18.16
C GLY A 49 9.34 13.73 -19.21
N THR A 50 10.00 12.65 -19.64
CA THR A 50 9.44 11.71 -20.61
C THR A 50 8.33 10.85 -19.99
N ALA A 51 7.42 10.30 -20.82
CA ALA A 51 6.37 9.39 -20.35
C ALA A 51 6.95 8.24 -19.49
N ALA A 52 8.10 7.68 -19.90
CA ALA A 52 8.78 6.63 -19.16
C ALA A 52 9.27 7.07 -17.77
N GLN A 53 9.77 8.30 -17.62
CA GLN A 53 10.17 8.85 -16.33
C GLN A 53 8.97 9.08 -15.41
N LYS A 54 7.87 9.59 -15.98
CA LYS A 54 6.60 9.79 -15.25
C LYS A 54 6.04 8.45 -14.77
N THR A 55 6.00 7.44 -15.62
CA THR A 55 5.59 6.08 -15.26
C THR A 55 6.47 5.49 -14.16
N ARG A 56 7.80 5.57 -14.27
CA ARG A 56 8.71 5.07 -13.22
C ARG A 56 8.48 5.75 -11.88
N ARG A 57 8.38 7.09 -11.86
CA ARG A 57 8.10 7.84 -10.62
C ARG A 57 6.75 7.48 -10.02
N LYS A 58 5.72 7.36 -10.85
CA LYS A 58 4.38 6.94 -10.44
C LYS A 58 4.44 5.55 -9.77
N THR A 59 5.03 4.56 -10.44
CA THR A 59 5.19 3.21 -9.89
C THR A 59 6.00 3.20 -8.60
N GLN A 60 7.06 4.02 -8.49
CA GLN A 60 7.85 4.10 -7.27
C GLN A 60 7.04 4.65 -6.09
N MET A 61 6.30 5.75 -6.28
CA MET A 61 5.46 6.34 -5.23
C MET A 61 4.30 5.43 -4.82
N GLU A 62 3.66 4.77 -5.78
CA GLU A 62 2.63 3.76 -5.51
C GLU A 62 3.17 2.61 -4.66
N LYS A 63 4.37 2.11 -5.00
CA LYS A 63 5.05 1.08 -4.20
C LYS A 63 5.36 1.60 -2.81
N GLU A 64 5.96 2.78 -2.66
CA GLU A 64 6.30 3.35 -1.36
C GLU A 64 5.08 3.51 -0.45
N ALA A 65 3.96 4.05 -0.97
CA ALA A 65 2.72 4.17 -0.21
C ALA A 65 2.15 2.80 0.19
N ALA A 66 2.13 1.84 -0.74
CA ALA A 66 1.68 0.49 -0.46
C ALA A 66 2.52 -0.20 0.64
N ARG A 67 3.83 0.03 0.65
CA ARG A 67 4.76 -0.53 1.64
C ARG A 67 4.51 0.04 3.03
N GLU A 68 4.35 1.35 3.16
CA GLU A 68 4.15 2.02 4.46
C GLU A 68 2.82 1.60 5.10
N VAL A 69 1.75 1.57 4.30
CA VAL A 69 0.42 1.20 4.79
C VAL A 69 0.35 -0.27 5.19
N ILE A 70 0.95 -1.18 4.43
CA ILE A 70 1.01 -2.60 4.82
C ILE A 70 1.63 -2.77 6.20
N GLY A 71 2.70 -2.03 6.47
CA GLY A 71 3.38 -2.05 7.77
C GLY A 71 2.46 -1.59 8.90
N GLU A 72 1.71 -0.51 8.68
CA GLU A 72 0.79 0.00 9.69
C GLU A 72 -0.43 -0.91 9.90
N VAL A 73 -1.05 -1.42 8.83
CA VAL A 73 -2.17 -2.37 8.93
C VAL A 73 -1.73 -3.64 9.64
N PHE A 74 -0.51 -4.12 9.37
CA PHE A 74 0.05 -5.26 10.09
C PHE A 74 0.27 -4.96 11.57
N THR A 75 0.78 -3.76 11.89
CA THR A 75 0.99 -3.33 13.28
C THR A 75 -0.32 -3.28 14.06
N ARG A 76 -1.37 -2.65 13.51
CA ARG A 76 -2.70 -2.64 14.13
C ARG A 76 -3.32 -4.03 14.28
N CYS A 77 -3.11 -4.89 13.29
CA CYS A 77 -3.58 -6.25 13.38
C CYS A 77 -2.83 -7.01 14.49
N LEU A 78 -1.51 -6.84 14.59
CA LEU A 78 -0.68 -7.47 15.63
C LEU A 78 -1.16 -7.12 17.04
N GLU A 79 -1.57 -5.86 17.26
CA GLU A 79 -2.13 -5.39 18.54
C GLU A 79 -3.44 -6.09 18.93
N SER A 80 -4.14 -6.73 17.98
CA SER A 80 -5.48 -7.30 18.21
C SER A 80 -5.60 -8.82 18.03
N GLN A 81 -4.86 -9.43 17.10
CA GLN A 81 -5.11 -10.83 16.66
C GLN A 81 -3.86 -11.73 16.64
N GLY A 82 -2.68 -11.19 16.95
CA GLY A 82 -1.43 -11.94 16.96
C GLY A 82 -0.82 -12.17 15.56
N ARG A 83 0.47 -12.52 15.54
CA ARG A 83 1.33 -12.45 14.34
C ARG A 83 0.86 -13.31 13.16
N ASP A 84 0.51 -14.56 13.40
CA ASP A 84 0.24 -15.52 12.31
C ASP A 84 -1.11 -15.26 11.65
N GLN A 85 -2.17 -14.97 12.43
CA GLN A 85 -3.48 -14.57 11.90
C GLN A 85 -3.37 -13.31 11.06
N CYS A 86 -2.60 -12.33 11.55
CA CYS A 86 -2.36 -11.09 10.82
C CYS A 86 -1.54 -11.29 9.55
N LYS A 87 -0.52 -12.16 9.59
CA LYS A 87 0.29 -12.46 8.41
C LYS A 87 -0.58 -13.07 7.32
N GLN A 88 -1.48 -13.98 7.68
CA GLN A 88 -2.36 -14.68 6.75
C GLN A 88 -3.46 -13.76 6.20
N ALA A 89 -4.14 -13.02 7.07
CA ALA A 89 -5.13 -12.01 6.66
C ALA A 89 -4.50 -10.99 5.71
N LEU A 90 -3.26 -10.57 5.93
CA LEU A 90 -2.55 -9.67 5.03
C LEU A 90 -2.05 -10.33 3.75
N ALA A 91 -1.75 -11.63 3.74
CA ALA A 91 -1.29 -12.35 2.54
C ALA A 91 -2.34 -12.27 1.41
N ASP A 92 -3.60 -12.49 1.74
CA ASP A 92 -4.71 -12.40 0.79
C ASP A 92 -4.90 -10.96 0.28
N ARG A 93 -4.77 -9.99 1.19
CA ARG A 93 -4.89 -8.56 0.88
C ARG A 93 -3.72 -8.05 0.03
N LYS A 94 -2.51 -8.58 0.23
CA LYS A 94 -1.29 -8.28 -0.56
C LYS A 94 -1.39 -8.76 -1.99
N ALA A 95 -1.82 -10.03 -2.15
CA ALA A 95 -2.02 -10.62 -3.46
C ALA A 95 -3.10 -9.87 -4.25
N ALA A 96 -4.10 -9.31 -3.55
CA ALA A 96 -5.10 -8.43 -4.16
C ALA A 96 -4.52 -7.05 -4.53
N ALA A 97 -3.63 -6.48 -3.71
CA ALA A 97 -3.04 -5.18 -3.97
C ALA A 97 -1.91 -5.19 -5.05
N GLY A 98 -1.49 -6.37 -5.49
CA GLY A 98 -0.39 -6.54 -6.46
C GLY A 98 0.96 -6.15 -5.88
N ILE A 99 1.17 -6.45 -4.60
CA ILE A 99 2.43 -6.17 -3.90
C ILE A 99 3.20 -7.49 -3.84
N ASP A 100 4.42 -7.50 -4.39
CA ASP A 100 5.27 -8.69 -4.42
C ASP A 100 5.60 -9.21 -3.01
N SER A 101 5.55 -10.53 -2.86
CA SER A 101 5.74 -11.22 -1.57
C SER A 101 7.11 -10.95 -0.94
N GLU A 102 8.16 -10.85 -1.76
CA GLU A 102 9.55 -10.63 -1.32
C GLU A 102 9.77 -9.25 -0.69
N ASP A 103 9.22 -8.21 -1.31
CA ASP A 103 9.21 -6.86 -0.77
C ASP A 103 8.44 -6.79 0.56
N THR A 104 7.40 -7.62 0.65
CA THR A 104 6.46 -7.57 1.75
C THR A 104 6.98 -8.21 3.03
N ASP A 105 7.58 -9.40 2.96
CA ASP A 105 8.11 -10.06 4.17
C ASP A 105 9.21 -9.20 4.84
N GLY A 106 10.02 -8.48 4.05
CA GLY A 106 11.01 -7.53 4.55
C GLY A 106 10.41 -6.31 5.26
N ILE A 107 9.20 -5.88 4.85
CA ILE A 107 8.46 -4.78 5.50
C ILE A 107 7.81 -5.25 6.79
N LEU A 108 7.14 -6.41 6.75
CA LEU A 108 6.50 -6.99 7.94
C LEU A 108 7.53 -7.26 9.03
N ARG A 109 8.71 -7.80 8.68
CA ARG A 109 9.81 -8.01 9.63
C ARG A 109 10.28 -6.70 10.26
N ARG A 110 10.44 -5.63 9.46
CA ARG A 110 10.85 -4.31 9.95
C ARG A 110 9.81 -3.67 10.88
N HIS A 111 8.53 -3.77 10.54
CA HIS A 111 7.45 -3.25 11.39
C HIS A 111 7.31 -4.07 12.67
N PHE A 112 7.31 -5.40 12.59
CA PHE A 112 7.27 -6.28 13.76
C PHE A 112 8.42 -6.00 14.75
N ALA A 113 9.64 -5.84 14.23
CA ALA A 113 10.79 -5.50 15.06
C ALA A 113 10.69 -4.11 15.72
N LYS A 114 9.93 -3.17 15.11
CA LYS A 114 9.62 -1.87 15.72
C LYS A 114 8.55 -1.98 16.81
N THR A 115 7.56 -2.85 16.65
CA THR A 115 6.46 -3.03 17.63
C THR A 115 6.92 -3.77 18.90
N LEU A 116 7.98 -4.57 18.82
CA LEU A 116 8.56 -5.31 19.96
C LEU A 116 9.56 -4.49 20.80
N ARG A 117 9.78 -3.21 20.50
CA ARG A 117 10.61 -2.29 21.27
C ARG A 117 9.76 -1.33 22.06
#